data_AF-A0A937A4Z0-F1
#
_entry.id   AF-A0A937A4Z0-F1
#
_cell.length_a   1.000
_cell.length_b   1.000
_cell.length_c   1.000
_cell.angle_alpha   90.00
_cell.angle_beta   90.00
_cell.angle_gamma   90.00
#
_symmetry.space_group_name_H-M   'P 1'
#
loop_
_entity.id
_entity.type
_entity.pdbx_description
1 polymer ?
#
loop_
_entity_poly.entity_id
_entity_poly.type
_entity_poly.pdbx_seq_one_letter_code
_entity_poly.pdbx_strand_id
1 'polypeptide(L)'
;MSTLPALPLSPAYPVRRLGMVCCAYLVVFAGAVLAWLAFTGIPLNLEALGACALVPLAGLALLWRDIGDARRYTLHMLAATLACPIVLLFWAGSIDPHAEPPRPERPVLDAQRLVRGAADVQDAPLQGAGIVFVRSARFNDHTELRLTRFDDTEAAERYLSMLTQGIPSEPFFEAGRRGRRLVGVGSTFVLLELHGPDLLDLRARDMASGLARLAAQQVPAPADRYTRAPAEPAPRWPFFAVMALLHGAVFVALIAWGSVHTTRVPAQRGAPVATPEQLQARLLSLGRPGGPFEISEVAVADGAPALRVDASPDPHRTHQITLRLDPTRGCVHVHEKLRVNGDAPRDEDEATMASVGESSDWHSAAGPDAQYVWTATWQATMIEPRRLNAVPLMLHAHHAELPRRHAATLDGEGVLTVLCALVTRSGWHWQPKLWGSPA
;
A
#
# COMPACT_ATOMS: atom_id res chain seq x y z
N MET A 1 2.23 33.07 49.26
CA MET A 1 1.84 31.85 48.53
C MET A 1 2.13 32.07 47.06
N SER A 2 3.22 31.49 46.57
CA SER A 2 3.65 31.64 45.17
C SER A 2 2.76 30.78 44.29
N THR A 3 2.00 31.41 43.40
CA THR A 3 1.25 30.73 42.33
C THR A 3 2.24 30.08 41.40
N LEU A 4 2.40 28.75 41.51
CA LEU A 4 3.11 27.97 40.49
C LEU A 4 2.43 28.26 39.13
N PRO A 5 3.17 28.66 38.09
CA PRO A 5 2.60 28.85 36.78
C PRO A 5 1.98 27.53 36.31
N ALA A 6 0.70 27.57 35.97
CA ALA A 6 -0.01 26.42 35.44
C ALA A 6 0.72 25.92 34.20
N LEU A 7 1.38 24.76 34.30
CA LEU A 7 1.95 24.06 33.16
C LEU A 7 0.83 23.85 32.13
N PRO A 8 0.94 24.43 30.92
CA PRO A 8 -0.07 24.26 29.89
C PRO A 8 -0.18 22.76 29.59
N LEU A 9 -1.40 22.23 29.63
CA LEU A 9 -1.70 20.90 29.11
C LEU A 9 -1.29 20.92 27.64
N SER A 10 -0.13 20.32 27.34
CA SER A 10 0.42 20.34 26.01
C SER A 10 -0.56 19.58 25.10
N PRO A 11 -1.11 20.22 24.04
CA PRO A 11 -2.00 19.55 23.07
C PRO A 11 -1.33 18.37 22.34
N ALA A 12 -0.06 18.09 22.63
CA ALA A 12 0.75 17.02 22.06
C ALA A 12 0.28 15.59 22.40
N TYR A 13 -0.48 15.36 23.48
CA TYR A 13 -0.77 13.99 23.94
C TYR A 13 -1.66 13.16 22.98
N PRO A 14 -2.81 13.64 22.47
CA PRO A 14 -3.62 12.88 21.51
C PRO A 14 -2.89 12.69 20.16
N VAL A 15 -2.12 13.69 19.73
CA VAL A 15 -1.40 13.68 18.45
C VAL A 15 -0.26 12.65 18.44
N ARG A 16 0.46 12.49 19.56
CA ARG A 16 1.47 11.43 19.71
C ARG A 16 0.87 10.02 19.64
N ARG A 17 -0.34 9.81 20.18
CA ARG A 17 -1.04 8.53 20.08
C ARG A 17 -1.33 8.16 18.64
N LEU A 18 -1.78 9.12 17.83
CA LEU A 18 -1.95 8.90 16.40
C LEU A 18 -0.65 8.47 15.74
N GLY A 19 0.46 9.16 16.01
CA GLY A 19 1.77 8.77 15.48
C GLY A 19 2.19 7.36 15.87
N MET A 20 1.99 6.98 17.14
CA MET A 20 2.30 5.61 17.60
C MET A 20 1.44 4.54 16.91
N VAL A 21 0.14 4.79 16.72
CA VAL A 21 -0.76 3.87 16.01
C VAL A 21 -0.34 3.75 14.55
N CYS A 22 -0.02 4.86 13.88
CA CYS A 22 0.50 4.85 12.50
C CYS A 22 1.79 4.04 12.39
N CYS A 23 2.75 4.27 13.30
CA CYS A 23 4.02 3.53 13.30
C CYS A 23 3.82 2.03 13.53
N ALA A 24 2.98 1.66 14.52
CA ALA A 24 2.66 0.25 14.79
C ALA A 24 2.02 -0.42 13.57
N TYR A 25 1.10 0.26 12.89
CA TYR A 25 0.49 -0.22 11.66
C TYR A 25 1.53 -0.43 10.55
N LEU A 26 2.43 0.53 10.33
CA LEU A 26 3.50 0.43 9.33
C LEU A 26 4.44 -0.75 9.60
N VAL A 27 4.77 -1.02 10.87
CA VAL A 27 5.56 -2.20 11.28
C VAL A 27 4.82 -3.49 10.94
N VAL A 28 3.54 -3.60 11.32
CA VAL A 28 2.73 -4.79 11.05
C VAL A 28 2.58 -5.03 9.55
N PHE A 29 2.35 -3.96 8.77
CA PHE A 29 2.21 -4.05 7.32
C PHE A 29 3.50 -4.53 6.65
N ALA A 30 4.64 -3.92 7.00
CA ALA A 30 5.95 -4.34 6.50
C ALA A 30 6.27 -5.79 6.89
N GLY A 31 5.94 -6.20 8.11
CA GLY A 31 6.08 -7.59 8.58
C GLY A 31 5.22 -8.57 7.79
N ALA A 32 3.99 -8.20 7.42
CA ALA A 32 3.13 -9.02 6.58
C ALA A 32 3.70 -9.22 5.16
N VAL A 33 4.29 -8.16 4.57
CA VAL A 33 5.00 -8.27 3.27
C VAL A 33 6.22 -9.18 3.39
N LEU A 34 7.05 -9.02 4.43
CA LEU A 34 8.21 -9.90 4.67
C LEU A 34 7.80 -11.36 4.85
N ALA A 35 6.74 -11.62 5.63
CA ALA A 35 6.22 -12.96 5.83
C ALA A 35 5.77 -13.56 4.50
N TRP A 36 5.06 -12.79 3.66
CA TRP A 36 4.66 -13.22 2.33
C TRP A 36 5.85 -13.53 1.41
N LEU A 37 6.90 -12.69 1.40
CA LEU A 37 8.14 -12.96 0.66
C LEU A 37 8.77 -14.29 1.12
N ALA A 38 8.83 -14.53 2.43
CA ALA A 38 9.35 -15.78 2.98
C ALA A 38 8.51 -17.00 2.56
N PHE A 39 7.17 -16.90 2.65
CA PHE A 39 6.26 -17.99 2.27
C PHE A 39 6.25 -18.30 0.77
N THR A 40 6.57 -17.32 -0.07
CA THR A 40 6.68 -17.50 -1.53
C THR A 40 8.05 -18.00 -1.97
N GLY A 41 8.97 -18.25 -1.03
CA GLY A 41 10.31 -18.74 -1.31
C GLY A 41 11.27 -17.67 -1.85
N ILE A 42 10.89 -16.39 -1.78
CA ILE A 42 11.79 -15.27 -2.12
C ILE A 42 12.87 -15.19 -1.03
N PRO A 43 14.17 -15.23 -1.39
CA PRO A 43 15.23 -15.13 -0.41
C PRO A 43 15.18 -13.77 0.30
N LEU A 44 15.11 -13.80 1.63
CA LEU A 44 15.19 -12.61 2.46
C LEU A 44 16.64 -12.13 2.55
N ASN A 45 17.08 -11.38 1.55
CA ASN A 45 18.38 -10.72 1.54
C ASN A 45 18.32 -9.38 2.32
N LEU A 46 19.49 -8.76 2.52
CA LEU A 46 19.60 -7.46 3.19
C LEU A 46 18.81 -6.35 2.48
N GLU A 47 18.66 -6.44 1.15
CA GLU A 47 17.88 -5.47 0.37
C GLU A 47 16.39 -5.56 0.70
N ALA A 48 15.82 -6.78 0.77
CA ALA A 48 14.43 -6.98 1.12
C ALA A 48 14.13 -6.53 2.56
N LEU A 49 15.02 -6.86 3.50
CA LEU A 49 14.93 -6.38 4.88
C LEU A 49 15.03 -4.84 4.94
N GLY A 50 15.96 -4.25 4.18
CA GLY A 50 16.12 -2.80 4.09
C GLY A 50 14.89 -2.10 3.53
N ALA A 51 14.36 -2.57 2.40
CA ALA A 51 13.17 -2.01 1.76
C ALA A 51 11.94 -2.06 2.69
N CYS A 52 11.72 -3.19 3.37
CA CYS A 52 10.63 -3.32 4.34
C CYS A 52 10.87 -2.48 5.60
N ALA A 53 12.11 -2.27 6.03
CA ALA A 53 12.44 -1.44 7.20
C ALA A 53 12.30 0.07 6.94
N LEU A 54 12.46 0.54 5.70
CA LEU A 54 12.32 1.96 5.36
C LEU A 54 10.94 2.53 5.73
N VAL A 55 9.89 1.73 5.57
CA VAL A 55 8.49 2.13 5.83
C VAL A 55 8.27 2.49 7.32
N PRO A 56 8.52 1.61 8.30
CA PRO A 56 8.39 1.97 9.71
C PRO A 56 9.44 2.99 10.16
N LEU A 57 10.64 3.02 9.57
CA LEU A 57 11.65 4.05 9.86
C LEU A 57 11.18 5.45 9.45
N ALA A 58 10.49 5.60 8.32
CA ALA A 58 9.87 6.86 7.91
C ALA A 58 8.82 7.33 8.92
N GLY A 59 7.96 6.40 9.40
CA GLY A 59 7.00 6.69 10.47
C GLY A 59 7.68 7.13 11.77
N LEU A 60 8.73 6.42 12.20
CA LEU A 60 9.50 6.77 13.40
C LEU A 60 10.20 8.12 13.27
N ALA A 61 10.78 8.42 12.10
CA ALA A 61 11.40 9.73 11.84
C ALA A 61 10.38 10.88 11.96
N LEU A 62 9.15 10.67 11.48
CA LEU A 62 8.06 11.64 11.67
C LEU A 62 7.62 11.73 13.14
N LEU A 63 7.64 10.63 13.88
CA LEU A 63 7.20 10.58 15.28
C LEU A 63 8.12 11.42 16.19
N TRP A 64 9.41 11.49 15.86
CA TRP A 64 10.39 12.30 16.58
C TRP A 64 10.46 13.76 16.12
N ARG A 65 9.77 14.14 15.05
CA ARG A 65 9.76 15.52 14.57
C ARG A 65 8.99 16.41 15.54
N ASP A 66 9.43 17.67 15.67
CA ASP A 66 8.79 18.64 16.56
C ASP A 66 7.31 18.84 16.21
N ILE A 67 6.44 18.78 17.23
CA ILE A 67 4.98 18.82 17.14
C ILE A 67 4.47 20.27 17.27
N GLY A 68 5.33 21.25 17.00
CA GLY A 68 4.98 22.68 17.06
C GLY A 68 3.73 23.03 16.25
N ASP A 69 3.42 22.24 15.21
CA ASP A 69 2.18 22.30 14.44
C ASP A 69 1.53 20.89 14.36
N ALA A 70 0.50 20.68 15.19
CA ALA A 70 -0.25 19.44 15.26
C ALA A 70 -0.97 19.08 13.95
N ARG A 71 -1.42 20.09 13.18
CA ARG A 71 -2.13 19.87 11.90
C ARG A 71 -1.16 19.33 10.87
N ARG A 72 -0.02 20.01 10.70
CA ARG A 72 1.03 19.58 9.78
C ARG A 72 1.59 18.21 10.17
N TYR A 73 1.78 17.94 11.46
CA TYR A 73 2.19 16.63 11.94
C TYR A 73 1.17 15.53 11.57
N THR A 74 -0.12 15.76 11.84
CA THR A 74 -1.19 14.79 11.53
C THR A 74 -1.26 14.50 10.04
N LEU A 75 -1.17 15.54 9.20
CA LEU A 75 -1.16 15.40 7.75
C LEU A 75 0.03 14.57 7.26
N HIS A 76 1.25 14.83 7.74
CA HIS A 76 2.42 14.04 7.37
C HIS A 76 2.29 12.58 7.81
N MET A 77 1.76 12.33 9.00
CA MET A 77 1.54 10.97 9.51
C MET A 77 0.53 10.20 8.67
N LEU A 78 -0.60 10.82 8.33
CA LEU A 78 -1.61 10.21 7.46
C LEU A 78 -1.06 9.99 6.05
N ALA A 79 -0.34 10.96 5.49
CA ALA A 79 0.27 10.83 4.16
C ALA A 79 1.30 9.69 4.12
N ALA A 80 2.18 9.58 5.11
CA ALA A 80 3.12 8.47 5.21
C ALA A 80 2.41 7.12 5.37
N THR A 81 1.36 7.08 6.18
CA THR A 81 0.56 5.87 6.42
C THR A 81 -0.17 5.41 5.16
N LEU A 82 -0.61 6.33 4.31
CA LEU A 82 -1.24 6.03 3.01
C LEU A 82 -0.21 5.59 1.97
N ALA A 83 0.86 6.37 1.78
CA ALA A 83 1.76 6.19 0.65
C ALA A 83 2.73 5.02 0.83
N CYS A 84 3.32 4.86 2.02
CA CYS A 84 4.40 3.88 2.22
C CYS A 84 3.94 2.42 2.00
N PRO A 85 2.77 1.97 2.50
CA PRO A 85 2.25 0.64 2.20
C PRO A 85 2.03 0.39 0.71
N ILE A 86 1.50 1.37 -0.02
CA ILE A 86 1.27 1.27 -1.47
C ILE A 86 2.60 1.09 -2.21
N VAL A 87 3.58 1.95 -1.94
CA VAL A 87 4.92 1.85 -2.55
C VAL A 87 5.58 0.51 -2.23
N LEU A 88 5.44 0.02 -0.99
CA LEU A 88 5.97 -1.28 -0.59
C LEU A 88 5.30 -2.44 -1.34
N LEU A 89 3.97 -2.39 -1.54
CA LEU A 89 3.27 -3.41 -2.32
C LEU A 89 3.70 -3.38 -3.79
N PHE A 90 3.87 -2.21 -4.39
CA PHE A 90 4.38 -2.08 -5.77
C PHE A 90 5.78 -2.68 -5.90
N TRP A 91 6.68 -2.34 -4.98
CA TRP A 91 8.03 -2.90 -4.95
C TRP A 91 7.99 -4.43 -4.78
N ALA A 92 7.25 -4.95 -3.80
CA ALA A 92 7.16 -6.39 -3.55
C ALA A 92 6.53 -7.14 -4.74
N GLY A 93 5.57 -6.52 -5.44
CA GLY A 93 4.96 -7.07 -6.66
C GLY A 93 5.90 -7.09 -7.86
N SER A 94 6.92 -6.23 -7.88
CA SER A 94 7.93 -6.20 -8.95
C SER A 94 9.00 -7.30 -8.82
N ILE A 95 9.08 -7.97 -7.67
CA ILE A 95 10.07 -9.03 -7.45
C ILE A 95 9.65 -10.28 -8.21
N ASP A 96 10.54 -10.73 -9.12
CA ASP A 96 10.41 -12.03 -9.76
C ASP A 96 11.19 -13.10 -8.97
N PRO A 97 10.54 -14.00 -8.20
CA PRO A 97 11.17 -15.15 -7.56
C PRO A 97 11.71 -16.16 -8.56
N HIS A 98 11.35 -16.05 -9.84
CA HIS A 98 11.86 -16.88 -10.92
C HIS A 98 12.91 -16.17 -11.75
N ALA A 99 13.36 -14.97 -11.36
CA ALA A 99 14.55 -14.38 -11.94
C ALA A 99 15.67 -15.41 -11.80
N GLU A 100 16.09 -16.01 -12.92
CA GLU A 100 17.14 -17.02 -12.92
C GLU A 100 18.35 -16.43 -12.20
N PRO A 101 18.96 -17.12 -11.22
CA PRO A 101 20.23 -16.67 -10.67
C PRO A 101 21.22 -16.49 -11.83
N PRO A 102 22.16 -15.52 -11.73
CA PRO A 102 23.15 -15.31 -12.76
C PRO A 102 23.79 -16.65 -13.11
N ARG A 103 23.59 -17.08 -14.37
CA ARG A 103 24.00 -18.41 -14.82
C ARG A 103 25.48 -18.56 -14.50
N PRO A 104 25.91 -19.55 -13.70
CA PRO A 104 27.33 -19.83 -13.58
C PRO A 104 27.90 -20.05 -14.98
N GLU A 105 29.11 -19.55 -15.24
CA GLU A 105 29.82 -19.79 -16.51
C GLU A 105 29.71 -21.28 -16.85
N ARG A 106 28.97 -21.56 -17.91
CA ARG A 106 28.53 -22.93 -18.23
C ARG A 106 29.76 -23.75 -18.60
N PRO A 107 29.88 -25.00 -18.14
CA PRO A 107 30.94 -25.90 -18.61
C PRO A 107 30.69 -26.21 -20.09
N VAL A 108 31.35 -25.46 -20.97
CA VAL A 108 31.39 -25.74 -22.40
C VAL A 108 32.15 -27.05 -22.58
N LEU A 109 31.61 -27.99 -23.37
CA LEU A 109 32.36 -29.21 -23.68
C LEU A 109 33.63 -28.82 -24.45
N ASP A 110 34.79 -29.22 -23.93
CA ASP A 110 36.06 -29.01 -24.61
C ASP A 110 36.17 -30.00 -25.78
N ALA A 111 35.95 -29.46 -26.98
CA ALA A 111 35.99 -30.22 -28.23
C ALA A 111 37.35 -30.85 -28.53
N GLN A 112 38.45 -30.29 -28.01
CA GLN A 112 39.79 -30.89 -28.17
C GLN A 112 39.97 -32.08 -27.24
N ARG A 113 39.49 -31.94 -26.01
CA ARG A 113 39.52 -33.02 -25.04
C ARG A 113 38.69 -34.22 -25.49
N LEU A 114 37.48 -34.00 -26.02
CA LEU A 114 36.58 -35.07 -26.47
C LEU A 114 37.17 -35.99 -27.54
N VAL A 115 38.08 -35.48 -28.38
CA VAL A 115 38.70 -36.23 -29.48
C VAL A 115 40.08 -36.78 -29.11
N ARG A 116 40.53 -36.60 -27.87
CA ARG A 116 41.84 -37.09 -27.43
C ARG A 116 41.91 -38.61 -27.55
N GLY A 117 42.91 -39.09 -28.29
CA GLY A 117 43.13 -40.52 -28.55
C GLY A 117 42.27 -41.11 -29.66
N ALA A 118 41.61 -40.28 -30.47
CA ALA A 118 40.91 -40.72 -31.68
C ALA A 118 41.90 -41.19 -32.76
N ALA A 119 41.50 -42.20 -33.52
CA ALA A 119 42.23 -42.70 -34.67
C ALA A 119 41.97 -41.85 -35.92
N ASP A 120 40.76 -41.29 -36.03
CA ASP A 120 40.36 -40.36 -37.08
C ASP A 120 39.54 -39.22 -36.47
N VAL A 121 39.75 -37.99 -36.95
CA VAL A 121 39.04 -36.79 -36.53
C VAL A 121 38.64 -35.99 -37.76
N GLN A 122 37.36 -35.67 -37.84
CA GLN A 122 36.77 -34.92 -38.95
C GLN A 122 36.06 -33.68 -38.42
N ASP A 123 36.45 -32.53 -38.94
CA ASP A 123 35.82 -31.24 -38.68
C ASP A 123 35.01 -30.81 -39.90
N ALA A 124 33.74 -30.52 -39.69
CA ALA A 124 32.85 -30.02 -40.71
C ALA A 124 32.32 -28.63 -40.31
N PRO A 125 32.67 -27.56 -41.06
CA PRO A 125 32.01 -26.27 -40.91
C PRO A 125 30.62 -26.39 -41.54
N LEU A 126 29.62 -26.71 -40.72
CA LEU A 126 28.22 -26.72 -41.14
C LEU A 126 27.61 -25.37 -40.81
N GLN A 127 27.45 -24.51 -41.81
CA GLN A 127 26.70 -23.26 -41.68
C GLN A 127 25.24 -23.51 -42.05
N GLY A 128 24.39 -23.77 -41.05
CA GLY A 128 22.96 -23.99 -41.25
C GLY A 128 22.25 -24.50 -39.99
N ALA A 129 20.96 -24.18 -39.84
CA ALA A 129 20.11 -24.61 -38.72
C ALA A 129 20.63 -24.25 -37.30
N GLY A 130 21.37 -23.14 -37.20
CA GLY A 130 21.97 -22.68 -35.93
C GLY A 130 23.14 -23.53 -35.44
N ILE A 131 23.74 -24.35 -36.32
CA ILE A 131 24.95 -25.13 -36.03
C ILE A 131 26.18 -24.23 -36.25
N VAL A 132 27.05 -24.16 -35.25
CA VAL A 132 28.32 -23.43 -35.27
C VAL A 132 29.43 -24.29 -35.86
N PHE A 133 29.56 -25.54 -35.36
CA PHE A 133 30.49 -26.52 -35.93
C PHE A 133 30.08 -27.95 -35.56
N VAL A 134 30.56 -28.90 -36.36
CA VAL A 134 30.50 -30.32 -36.06
C VAL A 134 31.89 -30.91 -36.06
N ARG A 135 32.20 -31.67 -35.02
CA ARG A 135 33.43 -32.45 -34.89
C ARG A 135 33.08 -33.89 -34.60
N SER A 136 33.52 -34.81 -35.44
CA SER A 136 33.39 -36.25 -35.23
C SER A 136 34.75 -36.91 -35.06
N ALA A 137 34.83 -37.88 -34.16
CA ALA A 137 36.02 -38.64 -33.86
C ALA A 137 35.69 -40.13 -33.82
N ARG A 138 36.54 -40.94 -34.45
CA ARG A 138 36.45 -42.40 -34.44
C ARG A 138 37.65 -42.98 -33.70
N PHE A 139 37.39 -43.97 -32.86
CA PHE A 139 38.39 -44.58 -31.99
C PHE A 139 38.72 -46.02 -32.43
N ASN A 140 39.85 -46.55 -31.96
CA ASN A 140 40.34 -47.89 -32.29
C ASN A 140 39.41 -49.02 -31.83
N ASP A 141 38.56 -48.78 -30.84
CA ASP A 141 37.52 -49.71 -30.37
C ASP A 141 36.22 -49.64 -31.20
N HIS A 142 36.28 -48.96 -32.35
CA HIS A 142 35.15 -48.71 -33.26
C HIS A 142 34.03 -47.85 -32.66
N THR A 143 34.25 -47.19 -31.52
CA THR A 143 33.32 -46.17 -31.03
C THR A 143 33.49 -44.87 -31.82
N GLU A 144 32.39 -44.12 -31.94
CA GLU A 144 32.37 -42.81 -32.59
C GLU A 144 31.74 -41.79 -31.64
N LEU A 145 32.38 -40.63 -31.51
CA LEU A 145 31.84 -39.47 -30.80
C LEU A 145 31.70 -38.31 -31.77
N ARG A 146 30.56 -37.66 -31.77
CA ARG A 146 30.29 -36.46 -32.55
C ARG A 146 29.77 -35.36 -31.63
N LEU A 147 30.47 -34.24 -31.60
CA LEU A 147 30.03 -33.01 -30.98
C LEU A 147 29.43 -32.09 -32.04
N THR A 148 28.18 -31.67 -31.84
CA THR A 148 27.53 -30.63 -32.64
C THR A 148 27.29 -29.43 -31.74
N ARG A 149 27.97 -28.30 -32.00
CA ARG A 149 27.76 -27.05 -31.26
C ARG A 149 26.74 -26.19 -31.99
N PHE A 150 25.79 -25.65 -31.24
CA PHE A 150 24.78 -24.72 -31.73
C PHE A 150 25.02 -23.29 -31.21
N ASP A 151 24.37 -22.31 -31.83
CA ASP A 151 24.42 -20.91 -31.42
C ASP A 151 23.86 -20.72 -30.00
N ASP A 152 22.80 -21.47 -29.67
CA ASP A 152 22.16 -21.48 -28.37
C ASP A 152 21.58 -22.86 -28.00
N THR A 153 21.09 -22.99 -26.77
CA THR A 153 20.49 -24.22 -26.26
C THR A 153 19.16 -24.57 -26.96
N GLU A 154 18.37 -23.57 -27.34
CA GLU A 154 17.06 -23.79 -27.95
C GLU A 154 17.20 -24.39 -29.36
N ALA A 155 18.20 -23.97 -30.12
CA ALA A 155 18.57 -24.56 -31.40
C ALA A 155 18.99 -26.03 -31.23
N ALA A 156 19.81 -26.34 -30.22
CA ALA A 156 20.24 -27.71 -29.92
C ALA A 156 19.05 -28.61 -29.51
N GLU A 157 18.12 -28.11 -28.70
CA GLU A 157 16.91 -28.81 -28.27
C GLU A 157 15.94 -29.08 -29.44
N ARG A 158 15.75 -28.08 -30.31
CA ARG A 158 14.95 -28.24 -31.55
C ARG A 158 15.57 -29.30 -32.45
N TYR A 159 16.89 -29.29 -32.61
CA TYR A 159 17.60 -30.29 -33.41
C TYR A 159 17.50 -31.69 -32.80
N LEU A 160 17.68 -31.85 -31.50
CA LEU A 160 17.49 -33.13 -30.80
C LEU A 160 16.04 -33.64 -30.93
N SER A 161 15.07 -32.74 -30.80
CA SER A 161 13.65 -33.06 -30.99
C SER A 161 13.39 -33.55 -32.41
N MET A 162 13.94 -32.87 -33.42
CA MET A 162 13.87 -33.30 -34.81
C MET A 162 14.54 -34.65 -35.04
N LEU A 163 15.74 -34.90 -34.48
CA LEU A 163 16.43 -36.20 -34.62
C LEU A 163 15.65 -37.36 -34.00
N THR A 164 14.94 -37.09 -32.90
CA THR A 164 14.15 -38.11 -32.18
C THR A 164 12.72 -38.19 -32.69
N GLN A 165 12.29 -37.30 -33.58
CA GLN A 165 10.98 -37.33 -34.22
C GLN A 165 10.97 -38.44 -35.28
N GLY A 166 10.36 -39.57 -34.95
CA GLY A 166 10.21 -40.72 -35.86
C GLY A 166 11.22 -41.84 -35.63
N ILE A 167 12.17 -41.68 -34.71
CA ILE A 167 13.01 -42.79 -34.22
C ILE A 167 12.57 -43.10 -32.79
N PRO A 168 12.11 -44.33 -32.49
CA PRO A 168 11.82 -44.75 -31.12
C PRO A 168 13.03 -44.43 -30.24
N SER A 169 12.81 -43.66 -29.18
CA SER A 169 13.88 -43.30 -28.25
C SER A 169 13.42 -43.46 -26.82
N GLU A 170 14.31 -43.93 -25.97
CA GLU A 170 14.07 -44.12 -24.55
C GLU A 170 14.95 -43.15 -23.78
N PRO A 171 14.42 -42.41 -22.80
CA PRO A 171 15.26 -41.71 -21.85
C PRO A 171 16.08 -42.74 -21.06
N PHE A 172 17.34 -42.44 -20.79
CA PHE A 172 18.19 -43.32 -19.97
C PHE A 172 18.83 -42.55 -18.82
N PHE A 173 19.16 -43.28 -17.75
CA PHE A 173 19.92 -42.79 -16.62
C PHE A 173 20.89 -43.86 -16.12
N GLU A 174 22.17 -43.74 -16.47
CA GLU A 174 23.21 -44.69 -16.07
C GLU A 174 24.50 -43.96 -15.70
N ALA A 175 25.18 -44.41 -14.65
CA ALA A 175 26.43 -43.80 -14.15
C ALA A 175 26.34 -42.28 -13.92
N GLY A 176 25.16 -41.78 -13.51
CA GLY A 176 24.90 -40.35 -13.29
C GLY A 176 24.70 -39.53 -14.56
N ARG A 177 24.69 -40.15 -15.75
CA ARG A 177 24.45 -39.51 -17.05
C ARG A 177 22.98 -39.54 -17.44
N ARG A 178 22.52 -38.55 -18.19
CA ARG A 178 21.15 -38.43 -18.72
C ARG A 178 21.19 -38.13 -20.21
N GLY A 179 20.28 -38.73 -20.96
CA GLY A 179 20.12 -38.42 -22.38
C GLY A 179 19.03 -39.28 -23.01
N ARG A 180 19.04 -39.38 -24.34
CA ARG A 180 18.13 -40.23 -25.11
C ARG A 180 18.91 -41.32 -25.83
N ARG A 181 18.47 -42.56 -25.63
CA ARG A 181 18.93 -43.73 -26.36
C ARG A 181 18.00 -43.96 -27.54
N LEU A 182 18.54 -44.07 -28.75
CA LEU A 182 17.74 -44.45 -29.91
C LEU A 182 17.58 -45.98 -29.93
N VAL A 183 16.35 -46.47 -30.06
CA VAL A 183 15.98 -47.88 -30.07
C VAL A 183 15.68 -48.30 -31.51
N GLY A 184 16.29 -49.40 -31.96
CA GLY A 184 16.03 -49.99 -33.29
C GLY A 184 16.94 -49.49 -34.43
N VAL A 185 18.04 -48.77 -34.13
CA VAL A 185 19.04 -48.35 -35.13
C VAL A 185 20.04 -49.49 -35.39
N GLY A 186 19.56 -50.59 -35.96
CA GLY A 186 20.38 -51.77 -36.29
C GLY A 186 21.06 -52.42 -35.06
N SER A 187 22.26 -52.99 -35.25
CA SER A 187 23.09 -53.58 -34.19
C SER A 187 23.98 -52.57 -33.46
N THR A 188 23.73 -51.27 -33.63
CA THR A 188 24.55 -50.19 -33.07
C THR A 188 23.82 -49.47 -31.95
N PHE A 189 24.49 -49.29 -30.82
CA PHE A 189 24.04 -48.44 -29.73
C PHE A 189 24.28 -46.97 -30.10
N VAL A 190 23.22 -46.16 -30.09
CA VAL A 190 23.29 -44.71 -30.35
C VAL A 190 22.75 -43.94 -29.15
N LEU A 191 23.55 -42.99 -28.67
CA LEU A 191 23.26 -42.18 -27.51
C LEU A 191 23.39 -40.70 -27.84
N LEU A 192 22.35 -39.94 -27.52
CA LEU A 192 22.30 -38.49 -27.69
C LEU A 192 22.23 -37.82 -26.30
N GLU A 193 23.24 -37.05 -25.95
CA GLU A 193 23.30 -36.26 -24.71
C GLU A 193 23.38 -34.76 -25.01
N LEU A 194 22.51 -33.98 -24.37
CA LEU A 194 22.49 -32.53 -24.51
C LEU A 194 23.25 -31.86 -23.35
N HIS A 195 24.20 -30.99 -23.69
CA HIS A 195 25.09 -30.27 -22.78
C HIS A 195 25.02 -28.76 -23.06
N GLY A 196 23.88 -28.14 -22.78
CA GLY A 196 23.64 -26.73 -23.13
C GLY A 196 23.51 -26.54 -24.64
N PRO A 197 24.31 -25.68 -25.30
CA PRO A 197 24.29 -25.54 -26.75
C PRO A 197 25.05 -26.68 -27.48
N ASP A 198 25.65 -27.63 -26.75
CA ASP A 198 26.40 -28.73 -27.33
C ASP A 198 25.55 -30.01 -27.31
N LEU A 199 25.39 -30.66 -28.47
CA LEU A 199 24.81 -32.00 -28.59
C LEU A 199 25.92 -33.02 -28.84
N LEU A 200 26.01 -34.03 -27.97
CA LEU A 200 26.93 -35.15 -28.09
C LEU A 200 26.18 -36.37 -28.64
N ASP A 201 26.60 -36.85 -29.80
CA ASP A 201 26.15 -38.12 -30.41
C ASP A 201 27.27 -39.16 -30.24
N LEU A 202 26.96 -40.26 -29.57
CA LEU A 202 27.86 -41.39 -29.35
C LEU A 202 27.29 -42.63 -30.04
N ARG A 203 28.14 -43.31 -30.80
CA ARG A 203 27.83 -44.59 -31.43
C ARG A 203 28.82 -45.66 -31.00
N ALA A 204 28.30 -46.84 -30.63
CA ALA A 204 29.10 -47.96 -30.16
C ALA A 204 28.45 -49.29 -30.54
N ARG A 205 29.22 -50.39 -30.45
CA ARG A 205 28.69 -51.75 -30.65
C ARG A 205 27.65 -52.13 -29.59
N ASP A 206 27.89 -51.72 -28.36
CA ASP A 206 27.04 -51.98 -27.21
C ASP A 206 27.12 -50.83 -26.20
N MET A 207 26.18 -50.83 -25.25
CA MET A 207 26.04 -49.80 -24.23
C MET A 207 27.27 -49.70 -23.32
N ALA A 208 27.87 -50.84 -22.93
CA ALA A 208 29.03 -50.88 -22.05
C ALA A 208 30.23 -50.17 -22.69
N SER A 209 30.50 -50.44 -23.96
CA SER A 209 31.56 -49.79 -24.73
C SER A 209 31.30 -48.28 -24.88
N GLY A 210 30.04 -47.89 -25.11
CA GLY A 210 29.63 -46.49 -25.19
C GLY A 210 29.89 -45.73 -23.88
N LEU A 211 29.43 -46.26 -22.74
CA LEU A 211 29.63 -45.61 -21.45
C LEU A 211 31.11 -45.55 -21.05
N ALA A 212 31.88 -46.59 -21.34
CA ALA A 212 33.34 -46.59 -21.13
C ALA A 212 34.01 -45.47 -21.94
N ARG A 213 33.57 -45.21 -23.18
CA ARG A 213 34.06 -44.11 -24.02
C ARG A 213 33.76 -42.74 -23.41
N LEU A 214 32.54 -42.49 -22.94
CA LEU A 214 32.20 -41.22 -22.29
C LEU A 214 32.98 -40.98 -21.00
N ALA A 215 33.20 -42.06 -20.21
CA ALA A 215 34.03 -42.00 -19.01
C ALA A 215 35.50 -41.69 -19.35
N ALA A 216 36.06 -42.31 -20.40
CA ALA A 216 37.42 -42.04 -20.86
C ALA A 216 37.63 -40.57 -21.28
N GLN A 217 36.61 -39.94 -21.89
CA GLN A 217 36.66 -38.50 -22.22
C GLN A 217 36.23 -37.58 -21.06
N GLN A 218 35.87 -38.19 -19.92
CA GLN A 218 35.37 -37.55 -18.71
C GLN A 218 34.31 -36.47 -19.01
N VAL A 219 33.37 -36.81 -19.90
CA VAL A 219 32.27 -35.91 -20.29
C VAL A 219 31.47 -35.58 -19.02
N PRO A 220 31.27 -34.29 -18.66
CA PRO A 220 30.50 -33.91 -17.48
C PRO A 220 29.07 -34.46 -17.56
N ALA A 221 28.47 -34.80 -16.42
CA ALA A 221 27.06 -35.17 -16.39
C ALA A 221 26.20 -33.94 -16.76
N PRO A 222 25.14 -34.08 -17.57
CA PRO A 222 24.22 -32.97 -17.81
C PRO A 222 23.68 -32.48 -16.47
N ALA A 223 23.79 -31.19 -16.18
CA ALA A 223 23.13 -30.62 -15.01
C ALA A 223 21.63 -30.95 -15.10
N ASP A 224 21.06 -31.48 -14.01
CA ASP A 224 19.68 -31.89 -13.89
C ASP A 224 18.70 -30.75 -14.26
N ARG A 225 18.45 -30.52 -15.56
CA ARG A 225 17.46 -29.54 -16.05
C ARG A 225 16.04 -30.10 -16.11
N TYR A 226 15.89 -31.42 -15.95
CA TYR A 226 14.59 -32.08 -15.83
C TYR A 226 14.21 -32.38 -14.38
N THR A 227 14.62 -31.55 -13.41
CA THR A 227 13.76 -31.34 -12.25
C THR A 227 12.46 -30.76 -12.79
N ARG A 228 11.43 -31.61 -12.86
CA ARG A 228 9.99 -31.32 -12.98
C ARG A 228 9.73 -29.82 -13.15
N ALA A 229 9.23 -29.40 -14.33
CA ALA A 229 8.81 -28.02 -14.56
C ALA A 229 8.17 -27.50 -13.27
N PRO A 230 8.75 -26.48 -12.62
CA PRO A 230 8.27 -26.02 -11.34
C PRO A 230 6.77 -25.78 -11.52
N ALA A 231 5.96 -26.36 -10.62
CA ALA A 231 4.51 -26.17 -10.65
C ALA A 231 4.25 -24.69 -10.88
N GLU A 232 3.36 -24.35 -11.82
CA GLU A 232 3.05 -22.96 -12.14
C GLU A 232 2.88 -22.19 -10.83
N PRO A 233 3.65 -21.10 -10.62
CA PRO A 233 3.60 -20.39 -9.37
C PRO A 233 2.16 -19.95 -9.13
N ALA A 234 1.66 -20.20 -7.91
CA ALA A 234 0.34 -19.76 -7.53
C ALA A 234 0.18 -18.25 -7.85
N PRO A 235 -0.96 -17.84 -8.42
CA PRO A 235 -1.17 -16.45 -8.77
C PRO A 235 -1.00 -15.56 -7.54
N ARG A 236 -0.16 -14.52 -7.66
CA ARG A 236 0.18 -13.63 -6.54
C ARG A 236 -0.79 -12.49 -6.33
N TRP A 237 -1.54 -12.12 -7.38
CA TRP A 237 -2.50 -11.01 -7.35
C TRP A 237 -3.52 -11.07 -6.20
N PRO A 238 -3.99 -12.25 -5.69
CA PRO A 238 -4.93 -12.29 -4.57
C PRO A 238 -4.33 -11.70 -3.29
N PHE A 239 -3.05 -11.93 -3.01
CA PHE A 239 -2.38 -11.35 -1.84
C PHE A 239 -2.36 -9.83 -1.93
N PHE A 240 -1.93 -9.28 -3.07
CA PHE A 240 -1.86 -7.83 -3.28
C PHE A 240 -3.24 -7.17 -3.22
N ALA A 241 -4.26 -7.80 -3.81
CA ALA A 241 -5.64 -7.31 -3.75
C ALA A 241 -6.16 -7.28 -2.31
N VAL A 242 -5.97 -8.36 -1.54
CA VAL A 242 -6.39 -8.44 -0.13
C VAL A 242 -5.66 -7.40 0.71
N MET A 243 -4.33 -7.26 0.55
CA MET A 243 -3.54 -6.28 1.29
C MET A 243 -3.93 -4.84 0.94
N ALA A 244 -4.21 -4.54 -0.33
CA ALA A 244 -4.65 -3.22 -0.76
C ALA A 244 -6.04 -2.86 -0.19
N LEU A 245 -6.99 -3.79 -0.23
CA LEU A 245 -8.33 -3.61 0.35
C LEU A 245 -8.26 -3.43 1.87
N LEU A 246 -7.47 -4.27 2.55
CA LEU A 246 -7.25 -4.17 3.99
C LEU A 246 -6.59 -2.84 4.35
N HIS A 247 -5.58 -2.41 3.56
CA HIS A 247 -4.93 -1.11 3.75
C HIS A 247 -5.93 0.05 3.62
N GLY A 248 -6.75 0.05 2.56
CA GLY A 248 -7.79 1.07 2.37
C GLY A 248 -8.78 1.10 3.53
N ALA A 249 -9.26 -0.06 3.98
CA ALA A 249 -10.17 -0.17 5.12
C ALA A 249 -9.53 0.34 6.43
N VAL A 250 -8.28 -0.05 6.71
CA VAL A 250 -7.55 0.41 7.90
C VAL A 250 -7.28 1.92 7.83
N PHE A 251 -6.95 2.45 6.66
CA PHE A 251 -6.71 3.87 6.49
C PHE A 251 -7.99 4.70 6.73
N VAL A 252 -9.14 4.27 6.21
CA VAL A 252 -10.43 4.90 6.50
C VAL A 252 -10.75 4.81 8.00
N ALA A 253 -10.55 3.66 8.63
CA ALA A 253 -10.72 3.50 10.07
C ALA A 253 -9.75 4.38 10.89
N LEU A 254 -8.54 4.62 10.39
CA LEU A 254 -7.56 5.50 11.02
C LEU A 254 -7.95 6.97 10.90
N ILE A 255 -8.45 7.42 9.75
CA ILE A 255 -9.02 8.77 9.58
C ILE A 255 -10.22 8.93 10.53
N ALA A 256 -11.05 7.90 10.63
CA ALA A 256 -12.21 7.87 11.52
C ALA A 256 -11.87 8.01 12.98
N TRP A 257 -10.93 7.19 13.42
CA TRP A 257 -10.46 7.23 14.78
C TRP A 257 -9.68 8.52 15.05
N GLY A 258 -8.79 8.91 14.14
CA GLY A 258 -7.92 10.07 14.24
C GLY A 258 -8.72 11.36 14.38
N SER A 259 -9.69 11.58 13.50
CA SER A 259 -10.55 12.76 13.51
C SER A 259 -11.32 12.93 14.83
N VAL A 260 -11.91 11.87 15.38
CA VAL A 260 -12.61 11.91 16.69
C VAL A 260 -11.64 12.29 17.82
N HIS A 261 -10.39 11.84 17.75
CA HIS A 261 -9.39 12.09 18.79
C HIS A 261 -8.67 13.44 18.66
N THR A 262 -8.39 13.90 17.43
CA THR A 262 -7.64 15.14 17.18
C THR A 262 -8.53 16.38 17.20
N THR A 263 -9.83 16.24 16.94
CA THR A 263 -10.79 17.36 16.94
C THR A 263 -11.55 17.51 18.27
N ARG A 264 -11.38 16.56 19.20
CA ARG A 264 -11.92 16.68 20.57
C ARG A 264 -11.20 17.80 21.31
N VAL A 265 -11.96 18.74 21.85
CA VAL A 265 -11.44 19.78 22.75
C VAL A 265 -11.83 19.45 24.18
N PRO A 266 -10.86 19.23 25.10
CA PRO A 266 -11.17 18.90 26.47
C PRO A 266 -11.83 20.08 27.21
N ALA A 267 -12.61 19.79 28.24
CA ALA A 267 -13.11 20.81 29.16
C ALA A 267 -11.94 21.62 29.73
N GLN A 268 -12.15 22.93 29.92
CA GLN A 268 -11.12 23.79 30.48
C GLN A 268 -10.83 23.38 31.92
N ARG A 269 -9.55 23.21 32.25
CA ARG A 269 -9.14 22.79 33.59
C ARG A 269 -9.57 23.82 34.63
N GLY A 270 -10.26 23.37 35.68
CA GLY A 270 -10.76 24.23 36.75
C GLY A 270 -12.05 24.99 36.42
N ALA A 271 -12.63 24.78 35.23
CA ALA A 271 -13.96 25.31 34.93
C ALA A 271 -15.01 24.65 35.86
N PRO A 272 -15.96 25.43 36.41
CA PRO A 272 -17.08 24.87 37.15
C PRO A 272 -17.96 24.06 36.19
N VAL A 273 -18.25 22.81 36.55
CA VAL A 273 -19.07 21.90 35.74
C VAL A 273 -20.53 22.35 35.84
N ALA A 274 -21.05 22.90 34.75
CA ALA A 274 -22.45 23.30 34.63
C ALA A 274 -23.35 22.06 34.58
N THR A 275 -24.56 22.14 35.14
CA THR A 275 -25.59 21.13 34.89
C THR A 275 -26.03 21.16 33.41
N PRO A 276 -26.62 20.08 32.87
CA PRO A 276 -27.10 20.06 31.50
C PRO A 276 -28.06 21.22 31.20
N GLU A 277 -28.95 21.56 32.13
CA GLU A 277 -29.91 22.65 32.02
C GLU A 277 -29.22 24.02 32.02
N GLN A 278 -28.19 24.19 32.85
CA GLN A 278 -27.37 25.42 32.86
C GLN A 278 -26.62 25.59 31.55
N LEU A 279 -26.04 24.52 31.01
CA LEU A 279 -25.34 24.55 29.73
C LEU A 279 -26.30 24.87 28.58
N GLN A 280 -27.48 24.24 28.55
CA GLN A 280 -28.52 24.52 27.57
C GLN A 280 -29.00 25.98 27.64
N ALA A 281 -29.27 26.50 28.84
CA ALA A 281 -29.66 27.90 29.04
C ALA A 281 -28.58 28.88 28.56
N ARG A 282 -27.30 28.60 28.86
CA ARG A 282 -26.17 29.39 28.36
C ARG A 282 -26.09 29.37 26.83
N LEU A 283 -26.25 28.20 26.20
CA LEU A 283 -26.24 28.07 24.75
C LEU A 283 -27.38 28.90 24.14
N LEU A 284 -28.63 28.67 24.56
CA LEU A 284 -29.80 29.41 24.07
C LEU A 284 -29.68 30.93 24.27
N SER A 285 -29.03 31.38 25.35
CA SER A 285 -28.84 32.81 25.61
C SER A 285 -27.93 33.53 24.60
N LEU A 286 -27.14 32.81 23.79
CA LEU A 286 -26.37 33.36 22.68
C LEU A 286 -27.22 33.60 21.43
N GLY A 287 -28.29 32.83 21.21
CA GLY A 287 -29.17 32.90 20.04
C GLY A 287 -30.22 34.02 20.10
N ARG A 288 -29.91 35.17 20.72
CA ARG A 288 -30.89 36.27 20.88
C ARG A 288 -31.34 36.81 19.51
N PRO A 289 -32.58 37.32 19.38
CA PRO A 289 -33.05 37.97 18.15
C PRO A 289 -32.09 39.08 17.70
N GLY A 290 -31.62 39.01 16.45
CA GLY A 290 -30.63 39.92 15.88
C GLY A 290 -29.16 39.60 16.23
N GLY A 291 -28.89 38.45 16.85
CA GLY A 291 -27.55 37.89 17.02
C GLY A 291 -26.98 37.34 15.70
N PRO A 292 -25.68 36.98 15.68
CA PRO A 292 -25.01 36.51 14.46
C PRO A 292 -25.47 35.12 13.97
N PHE A 293 -26.20 34.38 14.80
CA PHE A 293 -26.72 33.06 14.48
C PHE A 293 -27.97 32.77 15.32
N GLU A 294 -28.84 31.91 14.79
CA GLU A 294 -30.04 31.46 15.48
C GLU A 294 -29.81 30.11 16.15
N ILE A 295 -30.37 29.93 17.34
CA ILE A 295 -30.33 28.65 18.06
C ILE A 295 -31.76 28.22 18.35
N SER A 296 -32.11 27.02 17.88
CA SER A 296 -33.41 26.41 18.11
C SER A 296 -33.27 25.03 18.74
N GLU A 297 -34.25 24.64 19.55
CA GLU A 297 -34.34 23.28 20.04
C GLU A 297 -34.91 22.38 18.96
N VAL A 298 -34.28 21.22 18.75
CA VAL A 298 -34.70 20.22 17.77
C VAL A 298 -34.66 18.83 18.38
N ALA A 299 -35.57 17.96 17.93
CA ALA A 299 -35.48 16.53 18.20
C ALA A 299 -34.64 15.87 17.10
N VAL A 300 -33.67 15.05 17.48
CA VAL A 300 -32.90 14.21 16.55
C VAL A 300 -33.69 12.92 16.28
N ALA A 301 -33.41 12.19 15.20
CA ALA A 301 -34.06 10.93 14.83
C ALA A 301 -34.23 9.91 15.98
N ASP A 302 -33.33 9.89 16.96
CA ASP A 302 -33.39 9.02 18.14
C ASP A 302 -34.31 9.56 19.27
N GLY A 303 -35.05 10.66 19.02
CA GLY A 303 -35.89 11.36 20.00
C GLY A 303 -35.13 12.16 21.06
N ALA A 304 -33.79 12.16 21.01
CA ALA A 304 -32.96 12.89 21.97
C ALA A 304 -33.01 14.41 21.70
N PRO A 305 -33.09 15.24 22.75
CA PRO A 305 -33.05 16.69 22.60
C PRO A 305 -31.67 17.13 22.09
N ALA A 306 -31.67 18.03 21.11
CA ALA A 306 -30.49 18.69 20.59
C ALA A 306 -30.77 20.16 20.31
N LEU A 307 -29.70 20.92 20.13
CA LEU A 307 -29.76 22.32 19.72
C LEU A 307 -29.26 22.43 18.30
N ARG A 308 -30.05 23.04 17.43
CA ARG A 308 -29.65 23.42 16.07
C ARG A 308 -29.18 24.86 16.10
N VAL A 309 -27.99 25.10 15.58
CA VAL A 309 -27.44 26.44 15.36
C VAL A 309 -27.32 26.67 13.87
N ASP A 310 -27.99 27.68 13.36
CA ASP A 310 -27.86 28.12 11.97
C ASP A 310 -26.89 29.30 11.95
N ALA A 311 -25.65 29.03 11.54
CA ALA A 311 -24.51 29.94 11.61
C ALA A 311 -24.35 30.83 10.37
N SER A 312 -25.25 30.70 9.38
CA SER A 312 -25.23 31.52 8.17
C SER A 312 -26.52 32.31 8.03
N PRO A 313 -26.43 33.63 7.78
CA PRO A 313 -27.59 34.44 7.42
C PRO A 313 -28.06 34.22 5.98
N ASP A 314 -27.29 33.48 5.17
CA ASP A 314 -27.56 33.27 3.74
C ASP A 314 -28.43 32.02 3.51
N PRO A 315 -29.63 32.16 2.91
CA PRO A 315 -30.52 31.01 2.64
C PRO A 315 -29.94 30.02 1.61
N HIS A 316 -28.99 30.44 0.77
CA HIS A 316 -28.36 29.58 -0.25
C HIS A 316 -27.14 28.83 0.29
N ARG A 317 -26.56 29.32 1.40
CA ARG A 317 -25.34 28.78 2.01
C ARG A 317 -25.60 28.57 3.48
N THR A 318 -26.04 27.37 3.82
CA THR A 318 -26.43 27.01 5.18
C THR A 318 -25.27 26.32 5.89
N HIS A 319 -24.84 26.90 7.01
CA HIS A 319 -23.93 26.25 7.95
C HIS A 319 -24.76 25.85 9.17
N GLN A 320 -25.14 24.58 9.23
CA GLN A 320 -25.96 24.03 10.29
C GLN A 320 -25.08 23.25 11.27
N ILE A 321 -25.20 23.56 12.55
CA ILE A 321 -24.45 22.89 13.62
C ILE A 321 -25.46 22.29 14.60
N THR A 322 -25.44 20.97 14.77
CA THR A 322 -26.28 20.28 15.75
C THR A 322 -25.46 19.92 16.98
N LEU A 323 -25.89 20.38 18.15
CA LEU A 323 -25.28 20.13 19.45
C LEU A 323 -26.14 19.15 20.24
N ARG A 324 -25.60 17.98 20.59
CA ARG A 324 -26.26 17.00 21.44
C ARG A 324 -25.50 16.86 22.76
N LEU A 325 -26.15 17.20 23.87
CA LEU A 325 -25.57 17.07 25.20
C LEU A 325 -25.59 15.60 25.63
N ASP A 326 -24.45 15.07 26.08
CA ASP A 326 -24.33 13.75 26.70
C ASP A 326 -23.87 13.93 28.16
N PRO A 327 -24.83 14.00 29.12
CA PRO A 327 -24.52 14.22 30.52
C PRO A 327 -23.74 13.07 31.14
N THR A 328 -23.88 11.84 30.63
CA THR A 328 -23.18 10.67 31.18
C THR A 328 -21.67 10.75 30.95
N ARG A 329 -21.27 11.33 29.82
CA ARG A 329 -19.85 11.50 29.43
C ARG A 329 -19.32 12.91 29.69
N GLY A 330 -20.18 13.84 30.11
CA GLY A 330 -19.84 15.26 30.27
C GLY A 330 -19.34 15.86 28.96
N CYS A 331 -19.93 15.48 27.82
CA CYS A 331 -19.53 15.99 26.51
C CYS A 331 -20.70 16.52 25.69
N VAL A 332 -20.39 17.42 24.76
CA VAL A 332 -21.30 17.90 23.72
C VAL A 332 -20.83 17.32 22.41
N HIS A 333 -21.69 16.52 21.80
CA HIS A 333 -21.48 16.00 20.48
C HIS A 333 -21.90 17.04 19.45
N VAL A 334 -21.01 17.29 18.49
CA VAL A 334 -21.20 18.35 17.50
C VAL A 334 -21.25 17.75 16.12
N HIS A 335 -22.31 18.07 15.39
CA HIS A 335 -22.48 17.66 14.00
C HIS A 335 -22.51 18.91 13.13
N GLU A 336 -21.52 19.09 12.27
CA GLU A 336 -21.43 20.22 11.35
C GLU A 336 -21.85 19.76 9.96
N LYS A 337 -22.82 20.48 9.39
CA LYS A 337 -23.32 20.26 8.04
C LYS A 337 -23.24 21.58 7.29
N LEU A 338 -22.35 21.63 6.31
CA LEU A 338 -22.27 22.73 5.36
C LEU A 338 -23.07 22.35 4.13
N ARG A 339 -23.98 23.22 3.72
CA ARG A 339 -24.79 23.02 2.52
C ARG A 339 -24.81 24.28 1.67
N VAL A 340 -24.42 24.14 0.42
CA VAL A 340 -24.54 25.17 -0.61
C VAL A 340 -25.55 24.70 -1.65
N ASN A 341 -26.41 25.61 -2.09
CA ASN A 341 -27.56 25.30 -2.95
C ASN A 341 -27.66 26.30 -4.11
N GLY A 342 -27.13 25.91 -5.27
CA GLY A 342 -27.35 26.64 -6.52
C GLY A 342 -26.69 28.00 -6.57
N ASP A 343 -25.53 28.14 -5.93
CA ASP A 343 -24.79 29.41 -5.79
C ASP A 343 -23.39 29.32 -6.45
N ALA A 344 -22.93 30.42 -7.05
CA ALA A 344 -21.59 30.50 -7.63
C ALA A 344 -20.51 30.38 -6.54
N PRO A 345 -19.40 29.67 -6.79
CA PRO A 345 -18.32 29.47 -5.82
C PRO A 345 -17.73 30.83 -5.40
N ARG A 346 -17.48 31.00 -4.09
CA ARG A 346 -16.92 32.25 -3.53
C ARG A 346 -15.40 32.29 -3.55
N ASP A 347 -14.77 31.13 -3.57
CA ASP A 347 -13.33 30.95 -3.53
C ASP A 347 -12.89 29.72 -4.34
N GLU A 348 -11.58 29.54 -4.45
CA GLU A 348 -10.98 28.41 -5.18
C GLU A 348 -11.31 27.07 -4.54
N ASP A 349 -11.45 27.01 -3.21
CA ASP A 349 -11.79 25.78 -2.51
C ASP A 349 -13.21 25.31 -2.88
N GLU A 350 -14.19 26.21 -2.88
CA GLU A 350 -15.56 25.94 -3.34
C GLU A 350 -15.63 25.63 -4.83
N ALA A 351 -14.81 26.28 -5.65
CA ALA A 351 -14.76 26.04 -7.09
C ALA A 351 -14.25 24.62 -7.44
N THR A 352 -13.53 23.97 -6.52
CA THR A 352 -13.09 22.57 -6.67
C THR A 352 -14.06 21.54 -6.13
N MET A 353 -15.18 21.96 -5.50
CA MET A 353 -16.17 21.05 -4.94
C MET A 353 -17.09 20.50 -6.03
N ALA A 354 -16.92 19.22 -6.39
CA ALA A 354 -17.78 18.53 -7.35
C ALA A 354 -19.11 18.06 -6.71
N SER A 355 -20.18 18.02 -7.52
CA SER A 355 -21.50 17.53 -7.09
C SER A 355 -21.51 16.00 -6.98
N VAL A 356 -22.29 15.46 -6.03
CA VAL A 356 -22.45 14.00 -5.89
C VAL A 356 -23.41 13.51 -6.98
N GLY A 357 -22.87 12.86 -8.02
CA GLY A 357 -23.65 12.25 -9.10
C GLY A 357 -23.29 12.69 -10.51
N GLU A 358 -22.39 13.67 -10.67
CA GLU A 358 -21.88 14.05 -11.99
C GLU A 358 -20.99 12.94 -12.59
N SER A 359 -21.36 12.52 -13.80
CA SER A 359 -20.70 11.45 -14.54
C SER A 359 -19.27 11.84 -14.91
N SER A 360 -18.30 11.15 -14.29
CA SER A 360 -16.98 10.69 -14.79
C SER A 360 -16.18 11.45 -15.88
N ASP A 361 -16.45 12.71 -16.19
CA ASP A 361 -15.67 13.54 -17.12
C ASP A 361 -14.83 14.56 -16.33
N TRP A 362 -13.92 14.03 -15.53
CA TRP A 362 -12.95 14.72 -14.64
C TRP A 362 -11.94 15.61 -15.39
N HIS A 363 -12.15 15.90 -16.68
CA HIS A 363 -11.24 16.64 -17.57
C HIS A 363 -11.87 17.81 -18.34
N SER A 364 -13.15 18.13 -18.12
CA SER A 364 -13.77 19.30 -18.74
C SER A 364 -13.61 20.54 -17.85
N ALA A 365 -12.58 21.35 -18.11
CA ALA A 365 -12.42 22.69 -17.51
C ALA A 365 -13.45 23.73 -18.03
N ALA A 366 -14.44 23.32 -18.83
CA ALA A 366 -15.38 24.20 -19.51
C ALA A 366 -16.81 23.64 -19.56
N GLY A 367 -17.21 22.83 -18.56
CA GLY A 367 -18.61 22.46 -18.38
C GLY A 367 -19.45 23.66 -17.88
N PRO A 368 -20.68 23.87 -18.38
CA PRO A 368 -21.55 24.97 -17.94
C PRO A 368 -21.96 24.92 -16.46
N ASP A 369 -21.73 23.78 -15.78
CA ASP A 369 -22.17 23.53 -14.39
C ASP A 369 -21.12 23.87 -13.30
N ALA A 370 -19.90 24.27 -13.67
CA ALA A 370 -18.91 24.82 -12.73
C ALA A 370 -19.35 26.17 -12.10
N GLN A 371 -20.52 26.67 -12.48
CA GLN A 371 -21.10 27.93 -12.01
C GLN A 371 -21.94 27.78 -10.73
N TYR A 372 -22.20 26.56 -10.24
CA TYR A 372 -23.10 26.35 -9.11
C TYR A 372 -22.68 25.18 -8.19
N VAL A 373 -22.57 25.43 -6.89
CA VAL A 373 -22.20 24.41 -5.90
C VAL A 373 -23.45 23.78 -5.28
N TRP A 374 -23.54 22.45 -5.37
CA TRP A 374 -24.58 21.63 -4.74
C TRP A 374 -23.94 20.56 -3.86
N THR A 375 -23.68 20.89 -2.61
CA THR A 375 -22.97 19.96 -1.72
C THR A 375 -23.58 19.95 -0.32
N ALA A 376 -23.48 18.81 0.34
CA ALA A 376 -23.68 18.67 1.77
C ALA A 376 -22.45 17.96 2.33
N THR A 377 -21.53 18.71 2.94
CA THR A 377 -20.33 18.13 3.53
C THR A 377 -20.50 17.99 5.04
N TRP A 378 -20.05 16.84 5.53
CA TRP A 378 -19.84 16.61 6.95
C TRP A 378 -18.45 17.08 7.29
N GLN A 379 -18.36 18.09 8.14
CA GLN A 379 -17.09 18.66 8.56
C GLN A 379 -16.87 18.44 10.05
N ALA A 380 -15.60 18.34 10.43
CA ALA A 380 -15.20 18.47 11.82
C ALA A 380 -14.15 19.57 11.85
N THR A 381 -14.60 20.81 12.00
CA THR A 381 -13.70 21.97 12.05
C THR A 381 -12.73 21.84 13.22
N MET A 382 -11.43 21.91 12.91
CA MET A 382 -10.38 21.88 13.92
C MET A 382 -10.27 23.26 14.57
N ILE A 383 -10.66 23.36 15.84
CA ILE A 383 -10.64 24.63 16.57
C ILE A 383 -9.20 24.98 16.97
N GLU A 384 -8.70 26.12 16.49
CA GLU A 384 -7.36 26.59 16.83
C GLU A 384 -7.30 27.01 18.32
N PRO A 385 -6.35 26.48 19.13
CA PRO A 385 -6.26 26.81 20.56
C PRO A 385 -6.10 28.31 20.85
N ARG A 386 -5.39 29.04 19.98
CA ARG A 386 -5.20 30.49 20.13
C ARG A 386 -6.52 31.25 19.95
N ARG A 387 -7.29 30.91 18.91
CA ARG A 387 -8.62 31.49 18.66
C ARG A 387 -9.58 31.16 19.81
N LEU A 388 -9.60 29.90 20.26
CA LEU A 388 -10.43 29.45 21.38
C LEU A 388 -10.16 30.23 22.68
N ASN A 389 -8.88 30.47 23.00
CA ASN A 389 -8.49 31.24 24.18
C ASN A 389 -8.80 32.75 24.03
N ALA A 390 -8.76 33.27 22.80
CA ALA A 390 -9.03 34.68 22.52
C ALA A 390 -10.53 35.04 22.56
N VAL A 391 -11.44 34.06 22.58
CA VAL A 391 -12.89 34.34 22.61
C VAL A 391 -13.26 35.15 23.88
N PRO A 392 -13.81 36.36 23.76
CA PRO A 392 -14.14 37.21 24.90
C PRO A 392 -15.52 36.85 25.48
N LEU A 393 -15.73 35.58 25.82
CA LEU A 393 -16.99 35.06 26.36
C LEU A 393 -17.04 35.19 27.88
N MET A 394 -18.11 35.80 28.40
CA MET A 394 -18.41 35.87 29.83
C MET A 394 -19.50 34.84 30.17
N LEU A 395 -19.25 34.01 31.19
CA LEU A 395 -20.18 32.97 31.62
C LEU A 395 -20.79 33.29 32.98
N HIS A 396 -22.11 33.18 33.06
CA HIS A 396 -22.88 33.30 34.28
C HIS A 396 -23.67 32.01 34.53
N ALA A 397 -24.42 31.91 35.64
CA ALA A 397 -25.12 30.68 36.01
C ALA A 397 -26.01 30.13 34.87
N HIS A 398 -26.86 30.98 34.29
CA HIS A 398 -27.85 30.60 33.28
C HIS A 398 -27.77 31.44 31.99
N HIS A 399 -26.74 32.25 31.83
CA HIS A 399 -26.56 33.06 30.63
C HIS A 399 -25.09 33.18 30.25
N ALA A 400 -24.83 33.37 28.97
CA ALA A 400 -23.53 33.67 28.41
C ALA A 400 -23.62 34.98 27.64
N GLU A 401 -22.59 35.81 27.74
CA GLU A 401 -22.52 37.08 27.04
C GLU A 401 -21.31 37.11 26.10
N LEU A 402 -21.57 37.52 24.86
CA LEU A 402 -20.55 37.80 23.87
C LEU A 402 -20.60 39.30 23.52
N PRO A 403 -19.47 40.02 23.59
CA PRO A 403 -19.42 41.43 23.22
C PRO A 403 -19.96 41.65 21.80
N ARG A 404 -20.89 42.60 21.63
CA ARG A 404 -21.56 42.88 20.34
C ARG A 404 -20.59 43.09 19.18
N ARG A 405 -19.45 43.76 19.44
CA ARG A 405 -18.41 43.99 18.43
C ARG A 405 -17.81 42.68 17.91
N HIS A 406 -17.57 41.72 18.79
CA HIS A 406 -17.03 40.41 18.41
C HIS A 406 -18.10 39.55 17.74
N ALA A 407 -19.33 39.59 18.24
CA ALA A 407 -20.47 38.91 17.65
C ALA A 407 -20.71 39.33 16.18
N ALA A 408 -20.60 40.64 15.88
CA ALA A 408 -20.80 41.19 14.54
C ALA A 408 -19.71 40.79 13.52
N THR A 409 -18.58 40.25 13.96
CA THR A 409 -17.47 39.82 13.09
C THR A 409 -17.35 38.30 12.96
N LEU A 410 -18.28 37.53 13.52
CA LEU A 410 -18.21 36.07 13.44
C LEU A 410 -18.57 35.58 12.04
N ASP A 411 -17.69 34.78 11.46
CA ASP A 411 -18.00 33.86 10.38
C ASP A 411 -18.40 32.49 10.95
N GLY A 412 -18.68 31.50 10.09
CA GLY A 412 -19.08 30.16 10.52
C GLY A 412 -18.06 29.47 11.44
N GLU A 413 -16.76 29.65 11.19
CA GLU A 413 -15.69 29.12 12.04
C GLU A 413 -15.64 29.84 13.40
N GLY A 414 -15.87 31.16 13.40
CA GLY A 414 -16.00 31.99 14.59
C GLY A 414 -17.17 31.54 15.47
N VAL A 415 -18.32 31.23 14.88
CA VAL A 415 -19.48 30.68 15.60
C VAL A 415 -19.11 29.35 16.28
N LEU A 416 -18.52 28.42 15.54
CA LEU A 416 -18.05 27.14 16.12
C LEU A 416 -17.05 27.34 17.26
N THR A 417 -16.12 28.28 17.10
CA THR A 417 -15.11 28.60 18.11
C THR A 417 -15.75 29.18 19.38
N VAL A 418 -16.76 30.05 19.25
CA VAL A 418 -17.52 30.59 20.38
C VAL A 418 -18.32 29.51 21.09
N LEU A 419 -19.01 28.63 20.35
CA LEU A 419 -19.76 27.51 20.92
C LEU A 419 -18.80 26.55 21.66
N CYS A 420 -17.66 26.23 21.06
CA CYS A 420 -16.61 25.42 21.68
C CYS A 420 -16.08 26.07 22.96
N ALA A 421 -15.83 27.38 22.95
CA ALA A 421 -15.41 28.13 24.13
C ALA A 421 -16.46 28.04 25.25
N LEU A 422 -17.74 28.22 24.93
CA LEU A 422 -18.83 28.13 25.90
C LEU A 422 -18.90 26.75 26.55
N VAL A 423 -18.88 25.70 25.73
CA VAL A 423 -18.93 24.30 26.19
C VAL A 423 -17.74 23.99 27.10
N THR A 424 -16.53 24.27 26.63
CA THR A 424 -15.30 23.93 27.35
C THR A 424 -15.11 24.74 28.63
N ARG A 425 -15.46 26.03 28.63
CA ARG A 425 -15.46 26.90 29.82
C ARG A 425 -16.60 26.59 30.80
N SER A 426 -17.62 25.86 30.36
CA SER A 426 -18.69 25.34 31.23
C SER A 426 -18.36 23.98 31.85
N GLY A 427 -17.14 23.47 31.64
CA GLY A 427 -16.68 22.20 32.21
C GLY A 427 -17.04 20.96 31.37
N TRP A 428 -17.51 21.14 30.13
CA TRP A 428 -17.91 20.04 29.24
C TRP A 428 -16.89 19.83 28.11
N HIS A 429 -16.75 18.60 27.62
CA HIS A 429 -15.91 18.30 26.46
C HIS A 429 -16.61 18.64 25.16
N TRP A 430 -15.90 19.22 24.20
CA TRP A 430 -16.37 19.38 22.82
C TRP A 430 -15.93 18.15 22.00
N GLN A 431 -16.86 17.45 21.37
CA GLN A 431 -16.56 16.24 20.61
C GLN A 431 -17.29 16.23 19.26
N PRO A 432 -16.59 16.56 18.17
CA PRO A 432 -17.15 16.43 16.84
C PRO A 432 -17.53 14.97 16.53
N LYS A 433 -18.63 14.80 15.80
CA LYS A 433 -19.06 13.54 15.21
C LYS A 433 -19.05 13.68 13.70
N LEU A 434 -18.30 12.81 13.04
CA LEU A 434 -18.33 12.66 11.58
C LEU A 434 -19.39 11.67 11.11
N TRP A 435 -19.79 10.74 12.00
CA TRP A 435 -20.80 9.74 11.72
C TRP A 435 -21.88 9.75 12.79
N GLY A 436 -23.12 9.80 12.35
CA GLY A 436 -24.33 9.75 13.16
C GLY A 436 -25.55 9.79 12.25
N SER A 437 -26.66 9.20 12.70
CA SER A 437 -27.91 9.18 11.94
C SER A 437 -28.27 10.61 11.51
N PRO A 438 -28.57 10.86 10.22
CA PRO A 438 -29.06 12.16 9.80
C PRO A 438 -30.32 12.46 10.61
N ALA A 439 -30.34 13.65 11.24
CA ALA A 439 -31.51 14.21 11.88
C ALA A 439 -32.55 14.60 10.83
#